data_AF-A0A2C5ZM68-F1
#
_entry.id   AF-A0A2C5ZM68-F1
#
_cell.length_a   1.000
_cell.length_b   1.000
_cell.length_c   1.000
_cell.angle_alpha   90.00
_cell.angle_beta   90.00
_cell.angle_gamma   90.00
#
_symmetry.space_group_name_H-M   'P 1'
#
loop_
_entity.id
_entity.type
_entity.pdbx_description
1 polymer ?
#
loop_
_entity_poly.entity_id
_entity_poly.type
_entity_poly.pdbx_seq_one_letter_code
_entity_poly.pdbx_strand_id
1 'polypeptide(L)'
;MARSSWTALALVLASQLALLTRTILAAPPEHGRPVFNHSMAAPSFVYCLVPGQFGVTPEMFRARGGIQLLPDSIYTPISTNPRRTIRGLYRHPLGWRLYRIAASPNMIPRGGGESHGYSHSAVGGIPWTQVQAVTYFAEGTNYLPDLTWVANAEYDARWEGFGLGSHQPLLSVHPYVPEDRDMRAFAMAFMDSLVGEENSGLEAERRALLDELLGWTLRREFPVFVPGEAPSQPSTILGRVDWRRVRIPAELQQLLATGLANAATCAAAMLALDKTKRRPPRRRHVESSISTLVTLVLRWT
;
A
#
# COMPACT_ATOMS: atom_id res chain seq x y z
N MET A 1 -23.38 7.74 -52.99
CA MET A 1 -22.51 8.56 -52.13
C MET A 1 -21.88 7.72 -51.01
N ALA A 2 -20.96 6.80 -51.32
CA ALA A 2 -20.39 5.88 -50.31
C ALA A 2 -18.90 5.52 -50.54
N ARG A 3 -18.14 6.39 -51.23
CA ARG A 3 -16.72 6.12 -51.57
C ARG A 3 -15.70 6.86 -50.68
N SER A 4 -16.13 7.75 -49.79
CA SER A 4 -15.22 8.54 -48.92
C SER A 4 -14.89 7.90 -47.57
N SER A 5 -15.48 6.74 -47.22
CA SER A 5 -15.35 6.13 -45.89
C SER A 5 -14.10 5.26 -45.70
N TRP A 6 -13.51 4.73 -46.78
CA TRP A 6 -12.45 3.72 -46.69
C TRP A 6 -11.07 4.32 -46.44
N THR A 7 -10.79 5.52 -46.95
CA THR A 7 -9.50 6.20 -46.80
C THR A 7 -9.27 6.67 -45.37
N ALA A 8 -10.30 7.18 -44.69
CA ALA A 8 -10.21 7.58 -43.28
C ALA A 8 -9.96 6.38 -42.35
N LEU A 9 -10.64 5.25 -42.60
CA LEU A 9 -10.44 4.02 -41.83
C LEU A 9 -9.01 3.46 -42.01
N ALA A 10 -8.50 3.47 -43.25
CA ALA A 10 -7.15 3.00 -43.56
C ALA A 10 -6.08 3.87 -42.90
N LEU A 11 -6.25 5.20 -42.85
CA LEU A 11 -5.34 6.12 -42.17
C LEU A 11 -5.32 5.90 -40.65
N VAL A 12 -6.50 5.72 -40.04
CA VAL A 12 -6.59 5.43 -38.60
C VAL A 12 -5.93 4.09 -38.28
N LEU A 13 -6.20 3.04 -39.05
CA LEU A 13 -5.56 1.73 -38.87
C LEU A 13 -4.04 1.80 -39.07
N ALA A 14 -3.56 2.50 -40.09
CA ALA A 14 -2.12 2.68 -40.33
C ALA A 14 -1.45 3.46 -39.19
N SER A 15 -2.08 4.49 -38.65
CA SER A 15 -1.54 5.22 -37.49
C SER A 15 -1.51 4.37 -36.22
N GLN A 16 -2.53 3.54 -36.00
CA GLN A 16 -2.61 2.62 -34.86
C GLN A 16 -1.55 1.53 -34.99
N LEU A 17 -1.36 0.97 -36.20
CA LEU A 17 -0.32 0.00 -36.49
C LEU A 17 1.09 0.60 -36.34
N ALA A 18 1.30 1.85 -36.75
CA ALA A 18 2.57 2.55 -36.60
C ALA A 18 2.90 2.85 -35.13
N LEU A 19 1.90 3.17 -34.32
CA LEU A 19 2.05 3.33 -32.87
C LEU A 19 2.34 1.99 -32.18
N LEU A 20 1.64 0.92 -32.58
CA LEU A 20 1.87 -0.44 -32.07
C LEU A 20 3.23 -1.01 -32.47
N THR A 21 3.69 -0.74 -33.70
CA THR A 21 5.02 -1.18 -34.14
C THR A 21 6.13 -0.39 -33.45
N ARG A 22 5.96 0.91 -33.19
CA ARG A 22 6.95 1.67 -32.38
C ARG A 22 7.05 1.19 -30.94
N THR A 23 5.98 0.69 -30.35
CA THR A 23 6.02 0.13 -28.97
C THR A 23 6.52 -1.31 -28.93
N ILE A 24 6.37 -2.09 -30.01
CA ILE A 24 6.75 -3.52 -30.04
C ILE A 24 8.15 -3.75 -30.65
N LEU A 25 8.62 -2.88 -31.57
CA LEU A 25 9.90 -3.02 -32.29
C LEU A 25 10.98 -2.02 -31.85
N ALA A 26 10.93 -1.53 -30.60
CA ALA A 26 12.13 -0.98 -30.01
C ALA A 26 13.17 -2.12 -29.93
N ALA A 27 14.22 -2.03 -30.77
CA ALA A 27 15.31 -3.00 -30.80
C ALA A 27 15.78 -3.28 -29.36
N PRO A 28 16.11 -4.54 -29.01
CA PRO A 28 16.64 -4.83 -27.68
C PRO A 28 17.86 -3.91 -27.50
N PRO A 29 17.88 -3.06 -26.46
CA PRO A 29 18.99 -2.17 -26.27
C PRO A 29 20.26 -3.04 -26.23
N GLU A 30 21.24 -2.69 -27.07
CA GLU A 30 22.63 -3.12 -26.89
C GLU A 30 22.98 -2.99 -25.40
N HIS A 31 23.96 -3.74 -24.90
CA HIS A 31 24.36 -3.92 -23.49
C HIS A 31 24.72 -2.65 -22.68
N GLY A 32 24.10 -1.49 -22.94
CA GLY A 32 24.18 -0.25 -22.19
C GLY A 32 23.29 -0.25 -20.95
N ARG A 33 23.61 0.70 -20.07
CA ARG A 33 22.86 0.93 -18.84
C ARG A 33 21.38 1.17 -19.14
N PRO A 34 20.48 0.63 -18.31
CA PRO A 34 19.06 0.87 -18.48
C PRO A 34 18.75 2.37 -18.35
N VAL A 35 17.86 2.86 -19.22
CA VAL A 35 17.40 4.25 -19.20
C VAL A 35 16.01 4.28 -18.56
N PHE A 36 15.84 5.14 -17.57
CA PHE A 36 14.61 5.27 -16.80
C PHE A 36 13.92 6.61 -17.10
N ASN A 37 12.59 6.63 -16.99
CA ASN A 37 11.82 7.87 -17.12
C ASN A 37 11.64 8.49 -15.73
N HIS A 38 12.16 9.69 -15.51
CA HIS A 38 12.12 10.34 -14.21
C HIS A 38 10.98 11.35 -14.04
N SER A 39 10.02 11.39 -14.97
CA SER A 39 8.84 12.25 -14.79
C SER A 39 7.99 11.77 -13.62
N MET A 40 7.43 12.76 -12.91
CA MET A 40 6.64 12.58 -11.69
C MET A 40 5.32 13.36 -11.82
N ALA A 41 4.23 12.76 -11.37
CA ALA A 41 2.93 13.42 -11.29
C ALA A 41 2.90 14.47 -10.16
N ALA A 42 1.80 15.24 -10.10
CA ALA A 42 1.56 16.11 -8.95
C ALA A 42 1.42 15.31 -7.65
N PRO A 43 1.75 15.91 -6.49
CA PRO A 43 1.56 15.25 -5.21
C PRO A 43 0.14 14.78 -4.97
N SER A 44 0.00 13.59 -4.41
CA SER A 44 -1.29 12.95 -4.17
C SER A 44 -1.18 11.85 -3.11
N PHE A 45 -2.33 11.37 -2.64
CA PHE A 45 -2.42 10.17 -1.82
C PHE A 45 -2.86 8.97 -2.66
N VAL A 46 -2.26 7.83 -2.36
CA VAL A 46 -2.59 6.51 -2.90
C VAL A 46 -2.93 5.56 -1.77
N TYR A 47 -3.40 4.37 -2.15
CA TYR A 47 -4.02 3.44 -1.22
C TYR A 47 -3.47 2.03 -1.39
N CYS A 48 -3.11 1.40 -0.27
CA CYS A 48 -2.75 -0.01 -0.23
C CYS A 48 -3.82 -0.77 0.55
N LEU A 49 -4.27 -1.91 0.02
CA LEU A 49 -5.22 -2.77 0.68
C LEU A 49 -4.53 -4.05 1.15
N VAL A 50 -4.72 -4.36 2.42
CA VAL A 50 -4.15 -5.54 3.04
C VAL A 50 -5.28 -6.37 3.65
N PRO A 51 -5.44 -7.64 3.24
CA PRO A 51 -6.41 -8.51 3.88
C PRO A 51 -5.99 -8.70 5.33
N GLY A 52 -6.96 -8.87 6.23
CA GLY A 52 -6.68 -9.16 7.63
C GLY A 52 -6.05 -10.54 7.89
N GLN A 53 -5.35 -11.14 6.92
CA GLN A 53 -4.82 -12.50 7.01
C GLN A 53 -3.60 -12.60 7.94
N PHE A 54 -3.42 -13.78 8.54
CA PHE A 54 -2.18 -14.23 9.20
C PHE A 54 -1.54 -13.26 10.19
N GLY A 55 -2.34 -12.65 11.06
CA GLY A 55 -1.81 -11.85 12.16
C GLY A 55 -1.12 -10.56 11.72
N VAL A 56 -1.13 -10.19 10.44
CA VAL A 56 -0.49 -8.96 9.96
C VAL A 56 -1.31 -7.76 10.40
N THR A 57 -0.74 -6.96 11.31
CA THR A 57 -1.31 -5.72 11.82
C THR A 57 -0.55 -4.51 11.28
N PRO A 58 -1.16 -3.31 11.30
CA PRO A 58 -0.45 -2.05 11.10
C PRO A 58 0.81 -1.95 11.97
N GLU A 59 0.72 -2.37 13.24
CA GLU A 59 1.89 -2.44 14.12
C GLU A 59 3.00 -3.36 13.59
N MET A 60 2.67 -4.50 12.98
CA MET A 60 3.69 -5.36 12.38
C MET A 60 4.37 -4.70 11.18
N PHE A 61 3.65 -3.88 10.40
CA PHE A 61 4.27 -3.10 9.33
C PHE A 61 5.14 -1.99 9.89
N ARG A 62 4.67 -1.26 10.92
CA ARG A 62 5.47 -0.30 11.68
C ARG A 62 6.79 -0.93 12.16
N ALA A 63 6.71 -2.08 12.83
CA ALA A 63 7.87 -2.79 13.33
C ALA A 63 8.82 -3.31 12.24
N ARG A 64 8.29 -3.66 11.06
CA ARG A 64 9.11 -4.03 9.90
C ARG A 64 9.72 -2.82 9.19
N GLY A 65 9.29 -1.61 9.53
CA GLY A 65 9.67 -0.38 8.85
C GLY A 65 8.77 0.03 7.69
N GLY A 66 7.77 -0.78 7.33
CA GLY A 66 6.94 -0.52 6.16
C GLY A 66 6.07 -1.68 5.71
N ILE A 67 5.41 -1.48 4.56
CA ILE A 67 4.48 -2.42 3.94
C ILE A 67 5.18 -3.11 2.77
N GLN A 68 5.33 -4.44 2.89
CA GLN A 68 5.68 -5.37 1.83
C GLN A 68 4.74 -6.57 1.95
N LEU A 69 3.93 -6.84 0.92
CA LEU A 69 2.88 -7.88 1.01
C LEU A 69 3.41 -9.28 0.75
N LEU A 70 4.43 -9.39 -0.11
CA LEU A 70 5.05 -10.65 -0.51
C LEU A 70 6.55 -10.57 -0.20
N PRO A 71 7.11 -11.52 0.59
CA PRO A 71 8.52 -11.46 1.03
C PRO A 71 9.54 -11.33 -0.10
N ASP A 72 9.32 -12.06 -1.20
CA ASP A 72 10.28 -12.11 -2.32
C ASP A 72 9.95 -11.13 -3.45
N SER A 73 8.80 -10.46 -3.38
CA SER A 73 8.41 -9.50 -4.40
C SER A 73 9.14 -8.18 -4.18
N ILE A 74 9.55 -7.54 -5.27
CA ILE A 74 10.01 -6.16 -5.27
C ILE A 74 8.84 -5.16 -5.39
N TYR A 75 7.61 -5.64 -5.58
CA TYR A 75 6.44 -4.79 -5.83
C TYR A 75 5.44 -4.88 -4.69
N THR A 76 4.98 -3.72 -4.22
CA THR A 76 3.79 -3.62 -3.38
C THR A 76 2.66 -2.96 -4.17
N PRO A 77 1.53 -3.65 -4.42
CA PRO A 77 0.43 -3.11 -5.22
C PRO A 77 -0.28 -1.98 -4.48
N ILE A 78 -0.57 -0.91 -5.22
CA ILE A 78 -1.28 0.27 -4.71
C ILE A 78 -2.31 0.77 -5.74
N SER A 79 -3.22 1.60 -5.27
CA SER A 79 -4.32 2.15 -6.04
C SER A 79 -4.44 3.66 -5.87
N THR A 80 -4.69 4.36 -6.96
CA THR A 80 -5.13 5.77 -6.95
C THR A 80 -6.64 5.89 -6.69
N ASN A 81 -7.39 4.78 -6.77
CA ASN A 81 -8.83 4.76 -6.63
C ASN A 81 -9.27 3.62 -5.67
N PRO A 82 -9.40 3.89 -4.37
CA PRO A 82 -9.72 2.86 -3.39
C PRO A 82 -11.13 2.30 -3.60
N ARG A 83 -12.06 3.09 -4.17
CA ARG A 83 -13.42 2.60 -4.52
C ARG A 83 -13.36 1.47 -5.53
N ARG A 84 -12.52 1.63 -6.57
CA ARG A 84 -12.36 0.61 -7.60
C ARG A 84 -11.73 -0.66 -7.05
N THR A 85 -10.70 -0.52 -6.21
CA THR A 85 -10.03 -1.66 -5.59
C THR A 85 -10.96 -2.41 -4.65
N ILE A 86 -11.74 -1.69 -3.83
CA ILE A 86 -12.68 -2.29 -2.87
C ILE A 86 -13.78 -3.10 -3.55
N ARG A 87 -14.31 -2.61 -4.68
CA ARG A 87 -15.33 -3.34 -5.47
C ARG A 87 -14.84 -4.70 -5.96
N GLY A 88 -13.54 -4.86 -6.18
CA GLY A 88 -12.92 -6.10 -6.66
C GLY A 88 -12.48 -7.06 -5.55
N LEU A 89 -12.72 -6.73 -4.27
CA LEU A 89 -12.26 -7.55 -3.15
C LEU A 89 -13.16 -8.77 -2.93
N TYR A 90 -12.52 -9.87 -2.59
CA TYR A 90 -13.21 -11.02 -2.02
C TYR A 90 -13.51 -10.79 -0.54
N ARG A 91 -14.47 -11.56 -0.03
CA ARG A 91 -14.83 -11.59 1.38
C ARG A 91 -13.68 -12.18 2.20
N HIS A 92 -13.20 -11.42 3.18
CA HIS A 92 -12.14 -11.89 4.08
C HIS A 92 -12.67 -11.96 5.52
N PRO A 93 -12.54 -13.10 6.23
CA PRO A 93 -13.10 -13.26 7.58
C PRO A 93 -12.61 -12.24 8.59
N LEU A 94 -11.38 -11.75 8.46
CA LEU A 94 -10.85 -10.75 9.39
C LEU A 94 -11.01 -9.32 8.88
N GLY A 95 -11.79 -9.11 7.81
CA GLY A 95 -11.94 -7.81 7.15
C GLY A 95 -10.70 -7.38 6.38
N TRP A 96 -10.66 -6.10 6.03
CA TRP A 96 -9.61 -5.47 5.24
C TRP A 96 -9.08 -4.22 5.95
N ARG A 97 -7.80 -3.94 5.72
CA ARG A 97 -7.15 -2.70 6.15
C ARG A 97 -6.80 -1.88 4.92
N LEU A 98 -7.17 -0.62 4.96
CA LEU A 98 -6.86 0.35 3.92
C LEU A 98 -5.87 1.36 4.49
N TYR A 99 -4.75 1.50 3.82
CA TYR A 99 -3.71 2.46 4.17
C TYR A 99 -3.79 3.63 3.19
N ARG A 100 -3.76 4.86 3.70
CA ARG A 100 -3.59 6.09 2.92
C ARG A 100 -2.13 6.49 2.99
N ILE A 101 -1.51 6.65 1.82
CA ILE A 101 -0.06 6.70 1.65
C ILE A 101 0.26 7.88 0.75
N ALA A 102 1.22 8.72 1.13
CA ALA A 102 1.67 9.79 0.26
C ALA A 102 2.38 9.19 -0.96
N ALA A 103 2.10 9.66 -2.17
CA ALA A 103 2.71 9.14 -3.39
C ALA A 103 4.23 9.44 -3.44
N SER A 104 4.97 8.63 -4.18
CA SER A 104 6.40 8.82 -4.40
C SER A 104 6.87 8.31 -5.76
N PRO A 105 8.04 8.74 -6.26
CA PRO A 105 8.49 8.42 -7.61
C PRO A 105 8.83 6.93 -7.83
N ASN A 106 9.07 6.16 -6.75
CA ASN A 106 9.24 4.70 -6.85
C ASN A 106 7.90 3.96 -7.05
N MET A 107 6.77 4.67 -7.05
CA MET A 107 5.45 4.13 -7.34
C MET A 107 5.09 4.32 -8.80
N ILE A 108 5.19 3.24 -9.57
CA ILE A 108 5.08 3.27 -11.03
C ILE A 108 3.79 2.59 -11.51
N PRO A 109 3.23 2.99 -12.66
CA PRO A 109 2.06 2.35 -13.24
C PRO A 109 2.27 0.85 -13.47
N ARG A 110 1.22 0.06 -13.26
CA ARG A 110 1.20 -1.35 -13.63
C ARG A 110 0.81 -1.49 -15.11
N GLY A 111 1.60 -2.23 -15.86
CA GLY A 111 1.26 -2.72 -17.20
C GLY A 111 0.31 -3.92 -17.12
N GLY A 112 -0.45 -4.14 -18.20
CA GLY A 112 -1.39 -5.27 -18.29
C GLY A 112 -2.79 -5.02 -17.69
N GLY A 113 -3.14 -3.76 -17.42
CA GLY A 113 -4.45 -3.37 -16.91
C GLY A 113 -4.58 -3.43 -15.39
N GLU A 114 -5.58 -2.74 -14.84
CA GLU A 114 -5.82 -2.64 -13.40
C GLU A 114 -6.45 -3.92 -12.84
N SER A 115 -5.66 -4.99 -12.74
CA SER A 115 -6.08 -6.21 -12.05
C SER A 115 -6.46 -5.89 -10.60
N HIS A 116 -7.67 -6.29 -10.21
CA HIS A 116 -8.30 -5.97 -8.92
C HIS A 116 -8.34 -4.47 -8.58
N GLY A 117 -8.25 -3.58 -9.57
CA GLY A 117 -8.26 -2.13 -9.35
C GLY A 117 -6.96 -1.57 -8.76
N TYR A 118 -5.85 -2.31 -8.82
CA TYR A 118 -4.52 -1.77 -8.51
C TYR A 118 -3.94 -1.10 -9.76
N SER A 119 -3.71 0.21 -9.65
CA SER A 119 -3.20 1.04 -10.76
C SER A 119 -1.67 1.11 -10.83
N HIS A 120 -0.99 0.97 -9.69
CA HIS A 120 0.45 1.21 -9.56
C HIS A 120 1.08 0.15 -8.66
N SER A 121 2.40 0.09 -8.67
CA SER A 121 3.21 -0.71 -7.75
C SER A 121 4.29 0.17 -7.14
N ALA A 122 4.46 0.10 -5.83
CA ALA A 122 5.64 0.66 -5.15
C ALA A 122 6.82 -0.31 -5.31
N VAL A 123 7.85 0.13 -6.01
CA VAL A 123 9.11 -0.61 -6.15
C VAL A 123 9.89 -0.52 -4.84
N GLY A 124 10.19 -1.67 -4.25
CA GLY A 124 10.89 -1.78 -2.97
C GLY A 124 10.03 -1.62 -1.73
N GLY A 125 8.71 -1.65 -1.88
CA GLY A 125 7.76 -1.52 -0.78
C GLY A 125 7.44 -0.09 -0.41
N ILE A 126 6.78 0.09 0.74
CA ILE A 126 6.26 1.39 1.19
C ILE A 126 6.78 1.63 2.62
N PRO A 127 7.71 2.58 2.83
CA PRO A 127 8.18 2.94 4.16
C PRO A 127 7.02 3.33 5.10
N TRP A 128 7.14 2.99 6.38
CA TRP A 128 6.11 3.28 7.38
C TRP A 128 5.91 4.80 7.56
N THR A 129 6.99 5.59 7.46
CA THR A 129 6.93 7.06 7.48
C THR A 129 6.13 7.65 6.31
N GLN A 130 5.91 6.88 5.24
CA GLN A 130 5.09 7.27 4.09
C GLN A 130 3.59 7.01 4.30
N VAL A 131 3.24 6.15 5.26
CA VAL A 131 1.86 5.82 5.61
C VAL A 131 1.29 6.94 6.46
N GLN A 132 0.28 7.62 5.94
CA GLN A 132 -0.33 8.78 6.61
C GLN A 132 -1.44 8.37 7.58
N ALA A 133 -2.25 7.39 7.20
CA ALA A 133 -3.30 6.86 8.06
C ALA A 133 -3.70 5.43 7.66
N VAL A 134 -4.35 4.73 8.58
CA VAL A 134 -4.94 3.41 8.35
C VAL A 134 -6.38 3.38 8.83
N THR A 135 -7.21 2.62 8.13
CA THR A 135 -8.58 2.33 8.56
C THR A 135 -8.89 0.85 8.38
N TYR A 136 -9.86 0.39 9.15
CA TYR A 136 -10.40 -0.95 9.09
C TYR A 136 -11.83 -0.92 8.58
N PHE A 137 -12.19 -1.86 7.72
CA PHE A 137 -13.58 -2.13 7.42
C PHE A 137 -13.85 -3.62 7.42
N ALA A 138 -14.98 -3.97 8.03
CA ALA A 138 -15.48 -5.33 8.06
C ALA A 138 -16.03 -5.72 6.69
N GLU A 139 -16.07 -7.04 6.47
CA GLU A 139 -16.59 -7.71 5.29
C GLU A 139 -17.96 -7.17 4.81
N GLY A 140 -18.18 -7.23 3.48
CA GLY A 140 -19.53 -7.14 2.90
C GLY A 140 -19.99 -5.75 2.48
N THR A 141 -19.15 -4.72 2.63
CA THR A 141 -19.44 -3.38 2.11
C THR A 141 -18.91 -3.28 0.67
N ASN A 142 -19.81 -3.40 -0.32
CA ASN A 142 -19.48 -3.10 -1.74
C ASN A 142 -19.30 -1.59 -2.00
N TYR A 143 -19.46 -0.78 -0.95
CA TYR A 143 -19.32 0.66 -0.88
C TYR A 143 -18.25 0.98 0.14
N LEU A 144 -17.48 2.05 -0.09
CA LEU A 144 -16.66 2.63 0.97
C LEU A 144 -17.63 3.18 2.03
N PRO A 145 -17.75 2.58 3.23
CA PRO A 145 -18.52 3.20 4.30
C PRO A 145 -17.84 4.51 4.71
N ASP A 146 -18.48 5.28 5.59
CA ASP A 146 -17.75 6.32 6.32
C ASP A 146 -16.63 5.64 7.11
N LEU A 147 -15.39 5.90 6.69
CA LEU A 147 -14.20 5.27 7.23
C LEU A 147 -13.62 6.13 8.35
N THR A 148 -13.44 5.51 9.52
CA THR A 148 -12.74 6.14 10.65
C THR A 148 -11.24 5.90 10.48
N TRP A 149 -10.52 6.95 10.08
CA TRP A 149 -9.07 6.89 9.90
C TRP A 149 -8.33 7.05 11.23
N VAL A 150 -7.36 6.19 11.46
CA VAL A 150 -6.37 6.31 12.52
C VAL A 150 -5.10 6.91 11.90
N ALA A 151 -4.71 8.09 12.36
CA ALA A 151 -3.49 8.74 11.91
C ALA A 151 -2.25 7.95 12.36
N ASN A 152 -1.24 7.89 11.49
CA ASN A 152 0.07 7.38 11.86
C ASN A 152 0.90 8.51 12.50
N ALA A 153 1.32 8.34 13.75
CA ALA A 153 2.13 9.34 14.45
C ALA A 153 3.56 9.47 13.88
N GLU A 154 4.04 8.44 13.18
CA GLU A 154 5.38 8.41 12.56
C GLU A 154 5.36 8.89 11.10
N TYR A 155 4.23 9.40 10.62
CA TYR A 155 4.12 9.94 9.28
C TYR A 155 5.03 11.17 9.10
N ASP A 156 5.84 11.16 8.04
CA ASP A 156 6.68 12.30 7.66
C ASP A 156 5.99 13.11 6.54
N ALA A 157 5.53 14.31 6.87
CA ALA A 157 4.83 15.19 5.93
C ALA A 157 5.70 15.63 4.73
N ARG A 158 7.03 15.47 4.78
CA ARG A 158 7.92 15.76 3.64
C ARG A 158 7.60 14.87 2.43
N TRP A 159 6.98 13.70 2.64
CA TRP A 159 6.47 12.86 1.55
C TRP A 159 5.42 13.57 0.67
N GLU A 160 4.69 14.55 1.21
CA GLU A 160 3.68 15.32 0.45
C GLU A 160 4.33 16.21 -0.63
N GLY A 161 5.65 16.35 -0.65
CA GLY A 161 6.37 17.03 -1.74
C GLY A 161 6.47 16.22 -3.04
N PHE A 162 6.12 14.93 -3.00
CA PHE A 162 6.33 13.99 -4.10
C PHE A 162 5.01 13.45 -4.68
N GLY A 163 5.07 12.99 -5.92
CA GLY A 163 3.97 12.35 -6.64
C GLY A 163 4.38 11.01 -7.24
N LEU A 164 3.45 10.39 -7.96
CA LEU A 164 3.66 9.09 -8.60
C LEU A 164 4.72 9.16 -9.70
N GLY A 165 5.52 8.10 -9.81
CA GLY A 165 6.45 7.92 -10.92
C GLY A 165 5.72 7.64 -12.23
N SER A 166 6.39 7.94 -13.33
CA SER A 166 5.91 7.64 -14.67
C SER A 166 6.10 6.16 -15.04
N HIS A 167 5.47 5.76 -16.16
CA HIS A 167 5.58 4.41 -16.70
C HIS A 167 7.04 4.03 -17.00
N GLN A 168 7.47 2.88 -16.48
CA GLN A 168 8.80 2.32 -16.70
C GLN A 168 8.64 1.06 -17.54
N PRO A 169 8.95 1.05 -18.86
CA PRO A 169 8.65 -0.08 -19.73
C PRO A 169 9.07 -1.45 -19.19
N LEU A 170 10.24 -1.50 -18.55
CA LEU A 170 10.84 -2.74 -18.04
C LEU A 170 10.37 -3.13 -16.62
N LEU A 171 9.76 -2.22 -15.85
CA LEU A 171 9.21 -2.52 -14.50
C LEU A 171 7.67 -2.54 -14.48
N SER A 172 7.03 -1.83 -15.39
CA SER A 172 5.57 -1.74 -15.48
C SER A 172 4.99 -3.01 -16.11
N VAL A 173 5.61 -3.60 -17.13
CA VAL A 173 5.02 -4.68 -17.93
C VAL A 173 5.47 -6.07 -17.43
N HIS A 174 4.62 -6.71 -16.61
CA HIS A 174 4.96 -7.95 -15.87
C HIS A 174 4.69 -9.29 -16.63
N PRO A 175 4.87 -9.40 -17.95
CA PRO A 175 5.32 -10.71 -18.44
C PRO A 175 6.50 -10.70 -19.42
N TYR A 176 7.08 -9.55 -19.73
CA TYR A 176 8.18 -9.47 -20.70
C TYR A 176 9.50 -9.07 -20.06
N VAL A 177 9.83 -9.68 -18.92
CA VAL A 177 11.22 -9.73 -18.48
C VAL A 177 11.86 -10.83 -19.30
N PRO A 178 12.84 -10.54 -20.17
CA PRO A 178 13.61 -11.57 -20.82
C PRO A 178 14.13 -12.58 -19.78
N GLU A 179 14.03 -13.88 -20.05
CA GLU A 179 14.37 -14.95 -19.08
C GLU A 179 15.81 -14.84 -18.53
N ASP A 180 16.67 -14.11 -19.22
CA ASP A 180 18.06 -13.83 -18.88
C ASP A 180 18.28 -12.61 -17.97
N ARG A 181 17.22 -11.86 -17.61
CA ARG A 181 17.35 -10.62 -16.81
C ARG A 181 16.85 -10.76 -15.39
N ASP A 182 17.71 -10.43 -14.43
CA ASP A 182 17.35 -10.30 -13.02
C ASP A 182 16.51 -9.03 -12.79
N MET A 183 15.20 -9.21 -12.62
CA MET A 183 14.25 -8.14 -12.32
C MET A 183 14.61 -7.40 -11.02
N ARG A 184 15.23 -8.08 -10.05
CA ARG A 184 15.69 -7.44 -8.82
C ARG A 184 16.84 -6.48 -9.13
N ALA A 185 17.85 -6.90 -9.87
CA ALA A 185 18.94 -6.03 -10.31
C ALA A 185 18.43 -4.82 -11.10
N PHE A 186 17.42 -5.01 -11.95
CA PHE A 186 16.83 -3.92 -12.72
C PHE A 186 16.10 -2.91 -11.81
N ALA A 187 15.35 -3.38 -10.82
CA ALA A 187 14.70 -2.53 -9.84
C ALA A 187 15.70 -1.81 -8.93
N MET A 188 16.83 -2.44 -8.58
CA MET A 188 17.91 -1.78 -7.87
C MET A 188 18.51 -0.65 -8.70
N ALA A 189 18.81 -0.90 -9.99
CA ALA A 189 19.32 0.13 -10.91
C ALA A 189 18.32 1.29 -11.08
N PHE A 190 17.02 1.00 -11.09
CA PHE A 190 15.98 2.04 -11.09
C PHE A 190 16.05 2.90 -9.83
N MET A 191 16.08 2.27 -8.65
CA MET A 191 16.16 3.01 -7.39
C MET A 191 17.44 3.85 -7.30
N ASP A 192 18.58 3.32 -7.76
CA ASP A 192 19.83 4.08 -7.86
C ASP A 192 19.67 5.31 -8.74
N SER A 193 19.12 5.14 -9.95
CA SER A 193 18.90 6.25 -10.87
C SER A 193 17.89 7.27 -10.33
N LEU A 194 16.93 6.82 -9.50
CA LEU A 194 15.86 7.65 -8.98
C LEU A 194 16.37 8.69 -7.99
N VAL A 195 17.34 8.33 -7.16
CA VAL A 195 18.00 9.25 -6.20
C VAL A 195 19.31 9.82 -6.74
N GLY A 196 19.89 9.21 -7.78
CA GLY A 196 21.15 9.58 -8.42
C GLY A 196 21.06 10.82 -9.30
N GLU A 197 22.23 11.28 -9.78
CA GLU A 197 22.37 12.46 -10.65
C GLU A 197 21.72 12.30 -12.02
N GLU A 198 21.45 11.06 -12.43
CA GLU A 198 20.76 10.74 -13.67
C GLU A 198 19.30 11.21 -13.68
N ASN A 199 18.68 11.36 -12.50
CA ASN A 199 17.33 11.90 -12.39
C ASN A 199 17.33 13.42 -12.55
N SER A 200 17.26 13.86 -13.81
CA SER A 200 17.06 15.26 -14.18
C SER A 200 15.63 15.79 -13.95
N GLY A 201 14.69 14.91 -13.59
CA GLY A 201 13.31 15.28 -13.24
C GLY A 201 13.16 15.86 -11.84
N LEU A 202 14.18 15.69 -10.98
CA LEU A 202 14.22 16.25 -9.62
C LEU A 202 15.51 17.06 -9.42
N GLU A 203 15.38 18.21 -8.76
CA GLU A 203 16.52 19.01 -8.31
C GLU A 203 17.36 18.24 -7.28
N ALA A 204 18.64 18.59 -7.17
CA ALA A 204 19.58 17.88 -6.28
C ALA A 204 19.10 17.81 -4.82
N GLU A 205 18.53 18.89 -4.29
CA GLU A 205 17.97 18.92 -2.93
C GLU A 205 16.79 17.95 -2.79
N ARG A 206 15.89 17.91 -3.77
CA ARG A 206 14.76 16.97 -3.78
C ARG A 206 15.19 15.52 -3.93
N ARG A 207 16.27 15.25 -4.66
CA ARG A 207 16.87 13.91 -4.76
C ARG A 207 17.48 13.46 -3.46
N ALA A 208 18.24 14.33 -2.80
CA ALA A 208 18.80 14.07 -1.48
C ALA A 208 17.71 13.82 -0.43
N LEU A 209 16.63 14.62 -0.43
CA LEU A 209 15.48 14.40 0.43
C LEU A 209 14.78 13.07 0.14
N LEU A 210 14.60 12.70 -1.14
CA LEU A 210 14.00 11.42 -1.51
C LEU A 210 14.86 10.24 -1.03
N ASP A 211 16.18 10.35 -1.15
CA ASP A 211 17.12 9.34 -0.64
C ASP A 211 17.06 9.23 0.88
N GLU A 212 17.01 10.36 1.60
CA GLU A 212 16.86 10.38 3.05
C GLU A 212 15.57 9.68 3.49
N LEU A 213 14.44 10.02 2.85
CA LEU A 213 13.14 9.46 3.18
C LEU A 213 13.02 7.96 2.86
N LEU A 214 13.67 7.50 1.78
CA LEU A 214 13.75 6.10 1.43
C LEU A 214 14.81 5.34 2.23
N GLY A 215 15.88 6.00 2.66
CA GLY A 215 17.09 5.36 3.19
C GLY A 215 17.81 4.48 2.16
N TRP A 216 17.68 4.78 0.86
CA TRP A 216 18.12 3.88 -0.21
C TRP A 216 19.63 3.72 -0.26
N THR A 217 20.40 4.81 -0.31
CA THR A 217 21.87 4.76 -0.45
C THR A 217 22.55 4.05 0.73
N LEU A 218 21.95 4.10 1.93
CA LEU A 218 22.50 3.46 3.13
C LEU A 218 22.48 1.93 3.08
N ARG A 219 21.52 1.31 2.36
CA ARG A 219 21.33 -0.15 2.37
C ARG A 219 21.35 -0.79 1.00
N ARG A 220 20.77 -0.13 -0.01
CA ARG A 220 20.64 -0.61 -1.39
C ARG A 220 20.13 -2.05 -1.47
N GLU A 221 19.11 -2.36 -0.68
CA GLU A 221 18.47 -3.68 -0.66
C GLU A 221 16.94 -3.55 -0.57
N PHE A 222 16.23 -4.60 -0.98
CA PHE A 222 14.77 -4.67 -0.85
C PHE A 222 14.38 -5.55 0.34
N PRO A 223 13.38 -5.13 1.14
CA PRO A 223 12.61 -3.88 1.02
C PRO A 223 13.42 -2.62 1.42
N VAL A 224 13.02 -1.46 0.90
CA VAL A 224 13.77 -0.19 1.02
C VAL A 224 13.77 0.35 2.45
N PHE A 225 12.84 -0.08 3.29
CA PHE A 225 12.64 0.47 4.63
C PHE A 225 13.39 -0.29 5.74
N VAL A 226 13.74 0.44 6.81
CA VAL A 226 14.49 -0.05 7.98
C VAL A 226 13.55 -0.62 9.03
N PRO A 227 13.81 -1.82 9.58
CA PRO A 227 13.06 -2.36 10.71
C PRO A 227 12.96 -1.33 11.84
N GLY A 228 11.73 -1.10 12.31
CA GLY A 228 11.44 -0.24 13.45
C GLY A 228 11.52 -0.99 14.78
N GLU A 229 10.90 -0.42 15.80
CA GLU A 229 10.76 -1.08 17.10
C GLU A 229 9.89 -2.33 17.00
N ALA A 230 10.22 -3.36 17.78
CA ALA A 230 9.42 -4.58 17.85
C ALA A 230 7.96 -4.25 18.22
N PRO A 231 6.97 -4.97 17.64
CA PRO A 231 5.57 -4.65 17.85
C PRO A 231 5.23 -4.83 19.34
N SER A 232 4.47 -3.89 19.90
CA SER A 232 4.04 -4.04 21.29
C SER A 232 3.21 -5.33 21.45
N GLN A 233 3.37 -6.04 22.58
CA GLN A 233 2.56 -7.23 22.88
C GLN A 233 1.05 -6.91 22.78
N PRO A 234 0.58 -5.74 23.26
CA PRO A 234 -0.83 -5.36 23.16
C PRO A 234 -1.35 -5.18 21.75
N SER A 235 -0.62 -4.46 20.89
CA SER A 235 -0.97 -4.31 19.48
C SER A 235 -1.03 -5.67 18.76
N THR A 236 -0.10 -6.58 19.08
CA THR A 236 -0.09 -7.94 18.54
C THR A 236 -1.33 -8.73 18.94
N ILE A 237 -1.79 -8.60 20.18
CA ILE A 237 -2.98 -9.30 20.67
C ILE A 237 -4.25 -8.67 20.08
N LEU A 238 -4.37 -7.34 20.10
CA LEU A 238 -5.54 -6.61 19.58
C LEU A 238 -5.81 -6.95 18.11
N GLY A 239 -4.76 -7.08 17.29
CA GLY A 239 -4.91 -7.43 15.89
C GLY A 239 -5.35 -8.86 15.60
N ARG A 240 -5.31 -9.76 16.60
CA ARG A 240 -5.77 -11.16 16.50
C ARG A 240 -7.21 -11.35 16.96
N VAL A 241 -7.83 -10.34 17.58
CA VAL A 241 -9.21 -10.40 18.06
C VAL A 241 -10.18 -10.30 16.86
N ASP A 242 -11.15 -11.22 16.77
CA ASP A 242 -12.29 -11.08 15.85
C ASP A 242 -13.27 -10.04 16.42
N TRP A 243 -12.98 -8.76 16.18
CA TRP A 243 -13.72 -7.62 16.72
C TRP A 243 -15.22 -7.64 16.38
N ARG A 244 -15.62 -8.32 15.31
CA ARG A 244 -17.02 -8.49 14.91
C ARG A 244 -17.84 -9.27 15.94
N ARG A 245 -17.18 -10.10 16.75
CA ARG A 245 -17.81 -10.89 17.82
C ARG A 245 -17.89 -10.12 19.14
N VAL A 246 -17.20 -9.00 19.23
CA VAL A 246 -17.11 -8.19 20.45
C VAL A 246 -18.26 -7.17 20.43
N ARG A 247 -19.10 -7.18 21.48
CA ARG A 247 -20.27 -6.30 21.57
C ARG A 247 -19.90 -4.89 22.04
N ILE A 248 -19.16 -4.16 21.22
CA ILE A 248 -18.83 -2.74 21.41
C ILE A 248 -19.26 -1.92 20.18
N PRO A 249 -19.40 -0.59 20.29
CA PRO A 249 -19.67 0.28 19.14
C PRO A 249 -18.76 -0.02 17.94
N ALA A 250 -19.32 0.01 16.72
CA ALA A 250 -18.62 -0.34 15.50
C ALA A 250 -17.36 0.52 15.26
N GLU A 251 -17.43 1.80 15.60
CA GLU A 251 -16.29 2.72 15.56
C GLU A 251 -15.12 2.22 16.43
N LEU A 252 -15.39 1.80 17.68
CA LEU A 252 -14.36 1.24 18.55
C LEU A 252 -13.82 -0.09 18.01
N GLN A 253 -14.67 -0.93 17.39
CA GLN A 253 -14.19 -2.14 16.71
C GLN A 253 -13.20 -1.80 15.60
N GLN A 254 -13.51 -0.78 14.77
CA GLN A 254 -12.63 -0.34 13.69
C GLN A 254 -11.29 0.17 14.23
N LEU A 255 -11.33 1.07 15.23
CA LEU A 255 -10.12 1.63 15.85
C LEU A 255 -9.24 0.53 16.46
N LEU A 256 -9.83 -0.39 17.22
CA LEU A 256 -9.08 -1.49 17.86
C LEU A 256 -8.54 -2.51 16.84
N ALA A 257 -9.27 -2.76 15.75
CA ALA A 257 -8.84 -3.68 14.69
C ALA A 257 -7.58 -3.18 13.93
N THR A 258 -7.25 -1.89 14.03
CA THR A 258 -5.97 -1.37 13.53
C THR A 258 -4.79 -1.79 14.40
N GLY A 259 -4.98 -2.20 15.66
CA GLY A 259 -3.87 -2.47 16.58
C GLY A 259 -3.05 -1.23 16.97
N LEU A 260 -3.47 -0.03 16.54
CA LEU A 260 -2.86 1.27 16.88
C LEU A 260 -3.74 2.07 17.86
N ALA A 261 -4.61 1.40 18.60
CA ALA A 261 -5.48 2.05 19.56
C ALA A 261 -4.69 2.63 20.74
N ASN A 262 -4.96 3.88 21.09
CA ASN A 262 -4.39 4.53 22.26
C ASN A 262 -5.15 4.15 23.55
N ALA A 263 -4.63 4.59 24.69
CA ALA A 263 -5.22 4.29 26.00
C ALA A 263 -6.67 4.76 26.13
N ALA A 264 -7.03 5.90 25.55
CA ALA A 264 -8.39 6.44 25.58
C ALA A 264 -9.37 5.54 24.80
N THR A 265 -8.99 5.08 23.61
CA THR A 265 -9.77 4.13 22.81
C THR A 265 -9.96 2.81 23.56
N CYS A 266 -8.91 2.29 24.19
CA CYS A 266 -8.97 1.08 25.01
C CYS A 266 -9.92 1.28 26.21
N ALA A 267 -9.82 2.39 26.94
CA ALA A 267 -10.70 2.71 28.06
C ALA A 267 -12.18 2.82 27.63
N ALA A 268 -12.46 3.48 26.51
CA ALA A 268 -13.80 3.59 25.94
C ALA A 268 -14.39 2.20 25.60
N ALA A 269 -13.57 1.31 25.04
CA ALA A 269 -13.97 -0.06 24.74
C ALA A 269 -14.27 -0.87 26.00
N MET A 270 -13.47 -0.70 27.06
CA MET A 270 -13.71 -1.33 28.35
C MET A 270 -15.01 -0.88 29.01
N LEU A 271 -15.29 0.44 28.98
CA LEU A 271 -16.56 0.98 29.47
C LEU A 271 -17.76 0.46 28.66
N ALA A 272 -17.61 0.35 27.34
CA ALA A 272 -18.64 -0.23 26.49
C ALA A 272 -18.91 -1.71 26.84
N LEU A 273 -17.85 -2.49 27.10
CA LEU A 273 -17.98 -3.89 27.53
C LEU A 273 -18.68 -4.02 28.88
N ASP A 274 -18.35 -3.18 29.87
CA ASP A 274 -19.01 -3.24 31.20
C ASP A 274 -20.54 -3.00 31.08
N LYS A 275 -20.94 -2.02 30.25
CA LYS A 275 -22.35 -1.74 29.98
C LYS A 275 -23.09 -2.95 29.40
N THR A 276 -22.41 -3.82 28.64
CA THR A 276 -23.04 -5.04 28.11
C THR A 276 -23.20 -6.16 29.13
N LYS A 277 -22.29 -6.26 30.13
CA LYS A 277 -22.37 -7.28 31.19
C LYS A 277 -23.55 -7.08 32.13
N ARG A 278 -23.99 -5.84 32.33
CA ARG A 278 -25.15 -5.51 33.18
C ARG A 278 -26.49 -5.98 32.60
N ARG A 279 -26.51 -6.52 31.38
CA ARG A 279 -27.70 -7.19 30.80
C ARG A 279 -27.62 -8.70 31.11
N PRO A 280 -28.72 -9.33 31.58
CA PRO A 280 -28.70 -10.73 32.02
C PRO A 280 -28.17 -11.68 30.92
N PRO A 281 -27.31 -12.66 31.26
CA PRO A 281 -26.50 -13.37 30.29
C PRO A 281 -27.32 -14.37 29.49
N ARG A 282 -27.40 -14.17 28.16
CA ARG A 282 -27.59 -15.25 27.20
C ARG A 282 -26.24 -15.55 26.52
N ARG A 283 -25.57 -16.64 26.98
CA ARG A 283 -24.43 -17.40 26.39
C ARG A 283 -23.01 -17.19 26.98
N ARG A 284 -22.34 -18.34 27.21
CA ARG A 284 -21.00 -18.57 27.83
C ARG A 284 -19.76 -18.22 26.98
N HIS A 285 -19.88 -17.72 25.74
CA HIS A 285 -18.73 -17.62 24.83
C HIS A 285 -17.97 -16.26 24.82
N VAL A 286 -18.41 -15.28 25.62
CA VAL A 286 -17.85 -13.91 25.61
C VAL A 286 -16.70 -13.72 26.63
N GLU A 287 -16.54 -14.64 27.58
CA GLU A 287 -15.60 -14.47 28.71
C GLU A 287 -14.12 -14.48 28.30
N SER A 288 -13.74 -15.24 27.27
CA SER A 288 -12.36 -15.33 26.79
C SER A 288 -11.84 -13.99 26.23
N SER A 289 -12.61 -13.31 25.39
CA SER A 289 -12.18 -12.05 24.76
C SER A 289 -12.10 -10.89 25.75
N ILE A 290 -12.95 -10.89 26.79
CA ILE A 290 -12.94 -9.87 27.84
C ILE A 290 -11.75 -10.07 28.77
N SER A 291 -11.43 -11.31 29.15
CA SER A 291 -10.24 -11.61 29.97
C SER A 291 -8.94 -11.15 29.30
N THR A 292 -8.82 -11.35 27.98
CA THR A 292 -7.69 -10.85 27.18
C THR A 292 -7.58 -9.33 27.21
N LEU A 293 -8.69 -8.60 27.04
CA LEU A 293 -8.69 -7.13 27.08
C LEU A 293 -8.39 -6.56 28.46
N VAL A 294 -8.93 -7.16 29.53
CA VAL A 294 -8.62 -6.77 30.91
C VAL A 294 -7.14 -6.99 31.22
N THR A 295 -6.59 -8.14 30.83
CA THR A 295 -5.17 -8.46 31.06
C THR A 295 -4.24 -7.52 30.28
N LEU A 296 -4.65 -7.09 29.08
CA LEU A 296 -3.90 -6.13 28.27
C LEU A 296 -3.83 -4.74 28.91
N VAL A 297 -4.96 -4.25 29.42
CA VAL A 297 -5.04 -2.91 30.03
C VAL A 297 -4.31 -2.87 31.38
N LEU A 298 -4.39 -3.92 32.18
CA LEU A 298 -3.68 -4.02 33.47
C LEU A 298 -2.15 -4.10 33.32
N ARG A 299 -1.62 -4.34 32.11
CA ARG A 299 -0.18 -4.26 31.82
C ARG A 299 0.26 -2.87 31.33
N TRP A 300 -0.68 -1.97 31.07
CA TRP A 300 -0.43 -0.59 30.61
C TRP A 300 -0.42 0.43 31.75
N THR A 301 -1.02 0.08 32.89
CA THR A 301 -1.01 0.85 34.14
C THR A 301 0.06 0.33 35.06
#